data_AF-A0A2L2YLE8-F1
#
_entry.id   AF-A0A2L2YLE8-F1
#
_cell.length_a   1.000
_cell.length_b   1.000
_cell.length_c   1.000
_cell.angle_alpha   90.00
_cell.angle_beta   90.00
_cell.angle_gamma   90.00
#
_symmetry.space_group_name_H-M   'P 1'
#
loop_
_entity.id
_entity.type
_entity.pdbx_description
1 polymer ?
#
loop_
_entity_poly.entity_id
_entity_poly.type
_entity_poly.pdbx_seq_one_letter_code
_entity_poly.pdbx_strand_id
1 'polypeptide(L)' 'DYSRSGNPTSECLQQSIASLEYGKYALCLAFGLAATMSLTYLLKAGDQIICFDDLYGGVAGGIEYSRRGRNTRVSYK' A
#
# COMPACT_ATOMS: atom_id res chain seq x y z
N ASP A 1 13.39 -6.26 19.28
CA ASP A 1 14.36 -5.91 18.23
C ASP A 1 14.46 -6.96 17.16
N TYR A 2 13.90 -6.69 15.98
CA TYR A 2 14.09 -7.52 14.78
C TYR A 2 14.02 -6.61 13.56
N SER A 3 14.95 -6.76 12.61
CA SER A 3 15.14 -5.82 11.49
C SER A 3 13.87 -5.59 10.64
N ARG A 4 12.97 -6.58 10.60
CA ARG A 4 11.66 -6.46 9.93
C ARG A 4 10.71 -5.46 10.60
N SER A 5 10.78 -5.33 11.92
CA SER A 5 9.92 -4.42 12.69
C SER A 5 10.47 -2.99 12.71
N GLY A 6 11.79 -2.83 12.53
CA GLY A 6 12.47 -1.55 12.52
C GLY A 6 13.98 -1.76 12.38
N ASN A 7 14.63 -0.88 11.63
CA ASN A 7 16.08 -0.82 11.54
C ASN A 7 16.52 0.63 11.25
N PRO A 8 17.70 1.06 11.74
CA PRO A 8 18.12 2.46 11.65
C PRO A 8 18.17 3.00 10.22
N THR A 9 18.62 2.20 9.27
CA THR A 9 18.73 2.62 7.85
C THR A 9 17.37 2.92 7.25
N SER A 10 16.38 2.06 7.49
CA SER A 10 15.02 2.26 7.01
C SER A 10 14.32 3.39 7.73
N GLU A 11 14.59 3.60 9.02
CA GLU A 11 14.03 4.71 9.80
C GLU A 11 14.52 6.08 9.28
N CYS A 12 15.81 6.23 9.00
CA CYS A 12 16.34 7.44 8.37
C CYS A 12 15.68 7.75 7.02
N LEU A 13 15.47 6.70 6.20
CA LEU A 13 14.77 6.86 4.92
C LEU A 13 13.31 7.27 5.12
N GLN A 14 12.59 6.62 6.03
CA GLN A 14 11.20 6.96 6.35
C GLN A 14 11.06 8.41 6.82
N GLN A 15 11.95 8.89 7.70
CA GLN A 15 11.95 10.27 8.16
C GLN A 15 12.21 11.26 7.02
N SER A 16 13.14 10.93 6.12
CA SER A 16 13.47 11.78 4.96
C SER A 16 12.31 11.86 3.97
N ILE A 17 11.64 10.75 3.68
CA ILE A 17 10.47 10.74 2.80
C ILE A 17 9.31 11.49 3.44
N ALA A 18 9.06 11.29 4.74
CA ALA A 18 8.01 12.00 5.45
C ALA A 18 8.21 13.53 5.40
N SER A 19 9.45 14.02 5.56
CA SER A 19 9.73 15.46 5.49
C SER A 19 9.57 16.02 4.07
N LEU A 20 9.96 15.28 3.03
CA LEU A 20 9.81 15.68 1.63
C LEU A 20 8.34 15.75 1.19
N GLU A 21 7.51 14.81 1.65
CA GLU A 21 6.07 14.75 1.33
C GLU A 21 5.20 15.58 2.29
N TYR A 22 5.82 16.36 3.19
CA TYR A 22 5.13 17.11 4.25
C TYR A 22 4.21 16.23 5.13
N GLY A 23 4.55 14.95 5.25
CA GLY A 23 3.82 13.94 6.02
C GLY A 23 4.34 13.80 7.45
N LYS A 24 3.48 13.33 8.36
CA LYS A 24 3.89 13.00 9.74
C LYS A 24 4.69 11.69 9.82
N TYR A 25 4.40 10.75 8.92
CA TYR A 25 4.98 9.42 8.88
C TYR A 25 5.17 8.96 7.43
N ALA A 26 6.13 8.07 7.21
CA ALA A 26 6.26 7.29 5.99
C ALA A 26 6.59 5.84 6.35
N LEU A 27 6.28 4.90 5.46
CA LEU A 27 6.62 3.49 5.61
C LEU A 27 7.42 3.02 4.40
N CYS A 28 8.56 2.38 4.63
CA CYS A 28 9.37 1.76 3.58
C CYS A 28 8.99 0.29 3.43
N LEU A 29 8.55 -0.08 2.23
CA LEU A 29 8.17 -1.46 1.87
C LEU A 29 9.08 -1.98 0.74
N ALA A 30 9.04 -3.29 0.52
CA ALA A 30 9.95 -3.96 -0.41
C ALA A 30 9.81 -3.47 -1.87
N PHE A 31 8.60 -3.11 -2.30
CA PHE A 31 8.31 -2.57 -3.64
C PHE A 31 6.91 -1.93 -3.67
N GLY A 32 6.58 -1.18 -4.73
CA GLY A 32 5.33 -0.42 -4.82
C GLY A 32 4.04 -1.26 -4.73
N LEU A 33 4.04 -2.47 -5.31
CA LEU A 33 2.89 -3.36 -5.19
C LEU A 33 2.75 -3.94 -3.78
N ALA A 34 3.86 -4.17 -3.04
CA ALA A 34 3.76 -4.50 -1.61
C ALA A 34 3.14 -3.35 -0.81
N ALA A 35 3.50 -2.10 -1.10
CA ALA A 35 2.88 -0.94 -0.46
C ALA A 35 1.37 -0.87 -0.73
N THR A 36 0.97 -1.05 -1.99
CA THR A 36 -0.44 -1.09 -2.39
C THR A 36 -1.19 -2.23 -1.69
N MET A 37 -0.62 -3.44 -1.69
CA MET A 37 -1.20 -4.60 -1.01
C MET A 37 -1.34 -4.36 0.50
N SER A 38 -0.33 -3.79 1.16
CA SER A 38 -0.41 -3.42 2.57
C SER A 38 -1.56 -2.46 2.86
N LEU A 39 -1.81 -1.47 2.00
CA LEU A 39 -2.98 -0.60 2.12
C LEU A 39 -4.29 -1.37 1.98
N THR A 40 -4.37 -2.27 0.99
CA THR A 40 -5.58 -3.08 0.85
C THR A 40 -5.82 -3.91 2.11
N TYR A 41 -4.79 -4.44 2.79
CA TYR A 41 -4.91 -5.24 4.02
C TYR A 41 -5.51 -4.49 5.22
N LEU A 42 -5.62 -3.17 5.14
CA LEU A 42 -6.34 -2.36 6.13
C LEU A 42 -7.88 -2.47 5.98
N LEU A 43 -8.36 -2.86 4.80
CA LEU A 43 -9.78 -2.98 4.47
C LEU A 43 -10.38 -4.30 5.00
N LYS A 44 -11.67 -4.25 5.30
CA LYS A 44 -12.49 -5.39 5.71
C LYS A 44 -13.33 -5.92 4.56
N ALA A 45 -13.86 -7.13 4.71
CA ALA A 45 -14.76 -7.71 3.73
C ALA A 45 -16.02 -6.85 3.54
N GLY A 46 -16.40 -6.59 2.30
CA GLY A 46 -17.51 -5.71 1.94
C GLY A 46 -17.12 -4.24 1.72
N ASP A 47 -15.91 -3.82 2.11
CA ASP A 47 -15.41 -2.47 1.81
C ASP A 47 -15.21 -2.27 0.30
N GLN A 48 -15.17 -1.00 -0.13
CA GLN A 48 -15.04 -0.63 -1.53
C GLN A 48 -13.73 0.09 -1.81
N ILE A 49 -13.08 -0.30 -2.91
CA ILE A 49 -11.91 0.35 -3.50
C ILE A 49 -12.39 1.11 -4.75
N ILE A 50 -12.07 2.41 -4.81
CA ILE A 50 -12.28 3.24 -6.00
C ILE A 50 -10.90 3.57 -6.57
N CYS A 51 -10.69 3.29 -7.84
CA CYS A 51 -9.41 3.49 -8.51
C CYS A 51 -9.60 4.12 -9.89
N PHE A 52 -8.50 4.60 -10.48
CA PHE A 52 -8.51 5.15 -11.83
C PHE A 52 -8.58 4.04 -12.90
N ASP A 53 -9.18 4.34 -14.05
CA ASP A 53 -9.26 3.42 -15.19
C ASP A 53 -7.87 3.05 -15.74
N ASP A 54 -6.92 3.99 -15.73
CA ASP A 54 -5.56 3.83 -16.24
C ASP A 54 -4.53 3.68 -15.10
N LEU A 55 -4.60 2.54 -14.42
CA LEU A 55 -3.60 2.16 -13.42
C LEU A 55 -2.47 1.35 -14.04
N TYR A 56 -1.28 1.46 -13.42
CA TYR A 56 -0.21 0.51 -13.68
C TYR A 56 -0.72 -0.93 -13.54
N GLY A 57 -0.50 -1.77 -14.56
CA GLY A 57 -1.12 -3.10 -14.66
C GLY A 57 -0.86 -4.02 -13.47
N GLY A 58 0.30 -3.91 -12.82
CA GLY A 58 0.58 -4.68 -11.59
C GLY A 58 -0.28 -4.25 -10.41
N VAL A 59 -0.61 -2.96 -10.29
CA VAL A 59 -1.52 -2.43 -9.27
C VAL A 59 -2.94 -2.91 -9.53
N ALA A 60 -3.41 -2.82 -10.78
CA ALA A 60 -4.72 -3.35 -11.17
C ALA A 60 -4.84 -4.85 -10.88
N GLY A 61 -3.82 -5.64 -11.23
CA GLY A 61 -3.76 -7.06 -10.93
C GLY A 61 -3.79 -7.38 -9.42
N GLY A 62 -3.06 -6.61 -8.61
CA GLY A 62 -3.05 -6.75 -7.15
C GLY A 62 -4.39 -6.41 -6.49
N ILE A 63 -5.05 -5.34 -6.95
CA ILE A 63 -6.39 -4.96 -6.47
C ILE A 63 -7.39 -6.06 -6.80
N GLU A 64 -7.33 -6.63 -8.01
CA GLU A 64 -8.27 -7.66 -8.41
C GLU A 64 -8.02 -9.00 -7.71
N TYR A 65 -6.76 -9.30 -7.36
CA TYR A 65 -6.43 -10.38 -6.44
C TYR A 65 -7.07 -10.15 -5.05
N SER A 66 -6.94 -8.94 -4.50
CA SER A 66 -7.55 -8.59 -3.21
C SER A 66 -9.06 -8.71 -3.22
N ARG A 67 -9.73 -8.27 -4.30
CA ARG A 67 -11.19 -8.41 -4.49
C ARG A 67 -11.64 -9.86 -4.35
N ARG A 68 -10.96 -10.78 -5.02
CA ARG A 68 -11.30 -12.22 -4.98
C ARG A 68 -11.06 -12.83 -3.61
N GLY A 69 -9.95 -12.48 -2.96
CA GLY A 69 -9.57 -13.08 -1.69
C GLY A 69 -10.33 -12.54 -0.47
N ARG A 70 -10.82 -11.29 -0.52
CA ARG A 70 -11.39 -10.61 0.66
C ARG A 70 -12.79 -10.02 0.45
N ASN A 71 -13.43 -10.30 -0.68
CA ASN A 71 -14.78 -9.82 -0.99
C ASN A 71 -14.89 -8.28 -0.91
N THR A 72 -13.87 -7.56 -1.36
CA THR A 72 -13.90 -6.09 -1.49
C THR A 72 -14.51 -5.71 -2.84
N ARG A 73 -15.39 -4.70 -2.87
CA ARG A 73 -15.92 -4.17 -4.14
C ARG A 73 -14.88 -3.29 -4.81
N VAL A 74 -14.77 -3.32 -6.14
CA VAL A 74 -13.85 -2.47 -6.89
C VAL A 74 -14.64 -1.70 -7.94
N SER A 75 -14.37 -0.40 -8.06
CA SER A 75 -14.95 0.49 -9.07
C SER A 75 -13.84 1.31 -9.70
N TYR A 76 -13.87 1.43 -11.02
CA TYR A 76 -12.92 2.21 -11.80
C TYR A 76 -13.58 3.53 -12.25
N LYS A 77 -12.78 4.60 -12.34
CA LYS A 77 -13.20 5.98 -12.63
C LYS A 77 -12.18 6.72 -13.49
#